data_AF-A0A3P6BQS1-F1
#
_entry.id   AF-A0A3P6BQS1-F1
#
_cell.length_a   1.000
_cell.length_b   1.000
_cell.length_c   1.000
_cell.angle_alpha   90.00
_cell.angle_beta   90.00
_cell.angle_gamma   90.00
#
_symmetry.space_group_name_H-M   'P 1'
#
loop_
_entity.id
_entity.type
_entity.pdbx_description
1 polymer ?
#
loop_
_entity_poly.entity_id
_entity_poly.type
_entity_poly.pdbx_seq_one_letter_code
_entity_poly.pdbx_strand_id
1 'polypeptide(L)'
;MIHGPCGVMNPKSPCMDKNVCTKKFPRPYIDNTSVDKSGYILYRRRQNENATVVKNGSTLDNTFVVPHNIDLLKKYEVHINVEWCNRTSAVNYLFKYITKGVDRATTVIEKGNTTSTSDATASGGSKERVIKHQNEIQEYIDV
;
A
#
# COMPACT_ATOMS: atom_id res chain seq x y z
N MET A 1 4.13 4.15 11.88
CA MET A 1 4.54 2.82 11.33
C MET A 1 6.06 2.69 11.31
N ILE A 2 6.58 1.46 11.40
CA ILE A 2 8.02 1.15 11.33
C ILE A 2 8.32 0.43 10.01
N HIS A 3 9.23 1.00 9.22
CA HIS A 3 9.80 0.33 8.06
C HIS A 3 10.46 -0.98 8.52
N GLY A 4 10.21 -2.08 7.81
CA GLY A 4 10.81 -3.35 8.16
C GLY A 4 12.35 -3.31 8.09
N PRO A 5 13.04 -4.28 8.71
CA PRO A 5 14.47 -4.43 8.53
C PRO A 5 14.81 -4.50 7.04
N CYS A 6 15.81 -3.75 6.62
CA CYS A 6 16.30 -3.72 5.23
C CYS A 6 17.80 -3.38 5.24
N GLY A 7 18.42 -3.30 4.07
CA GLY A 7 19.86 -3.08 3.97
C GLY A 7 20.61 -4.32 4.44
N VAL A 8 21.67 -4.09 5.21
CA VAL A 8 22.50 -5.17 5.78
C VAL A 8 21.69 -6.09 6.69
N MET A 9 20.71 -5.54 7.43
CA MET A 9 19.87 -6.31 8.35
C MET A 9 18.97 -7.31 7.62
N ASN A 10 18.51 -6.97 6.40
CA ASN A 10 17.74 -7.88 5.56
C ASN A 10 17.86 -7.50 4.07
N PRO A 11 18.83 -8.08 3.35
CA PRO A 11 19.03 -7.82 1.93
C PRO A 11 17.89 -8.34 1.04
N LYS A 12 17.09 -9.30 1.55
CA LYS A 12 15.97 -9.92 0.82
C LYS A 12 14.67 -9.12 0.92
N SER A 13 14.68 -7.99 1.62
CA SER A 13 13.48 -7.15 1.76
C SER A 13 12.98 -6.63 0.40
N PRO A 14 11.65 -6.57 0.15
CA PRO A 14 11.11 -6.13 -1.13
C PRO A 14 11.48 -4.70 -1.54
N CYS A 15 11.92 -3.87 -0.58
CA CYS A 15 12.37 -2.51 -0.83
C CYS A 15 13.81 -2.43 -1.35
N MET A 16 14.56 -3.53 -1.38
CA MET A 16 15.97 -3.56 -1.77
C MET A 16 16.12 -3.64 -3.29
N ASP A 17 16.98 -2.78 -3.85
CA ASP A 17 17.45 -2.85 -5.23
C ASP A 17 18.94 -2.52 -5.26
N LYS A 18 19.74 -3.34 -5.96
CA LYS A 18 21.21 -3.19 -6.04
C LYS A 18 21.88 -2.95 -4.66
N ASN A 19 21.47 -3.72 -3.65
CA ASN A 19 21.91 -3.61 -2.25
C ASN A 19 21.58 -2.29 -1.54
N VAL A 20 20.70 -1.46 -2.11
CA VAL A 20 20.25 -0.19 -1.53
C VAL A 20 18.75 -0.24 -1.29
N CYS A 21 18.29 0.28 -0.14
CA CYS A 21 16.86 0.44 0.08
C CYS A 21 16.31 1.56 -0.82
N THR A 22 15.45 1.21 -1.77
CA THR A 22 14.76 2.15 -2.68
C THR A 22 13.92 3.19 -1.93
N LYS A 23 13.51 2.88 -0.69
CA LYS A 23 12.77 3.79 0.21
C LYS A 23 13.69 4.65 1.09
N LYS A 24 15.01 4.53 0.91
CA LYS A 24 16.07 5.30 1.59
C LYS A 24 16.08 5.11 3.11
N PHE A 25 15.86 3.88 3.58
CA PHE A 25 15.99 3.51 4.98
C PHE A 25 17.32 2.78 5.23
N PRO A 26 17.94 2.94 6.43
CA PRO A 26 17.55 3.85 7.51
C PRO A 26 17.68 5.33 7.12
N ARG A 27 16.82 6.19 7.68
CA ARG A 27 16.90 7.65 7.47
C ARG A 27 17.95 8.26 8.40
N PRO A 28 18.76 9.23 7.95
CA PRO A 28 19.76 9.86 8.81
C PRO A 28 19.10 10.59 9.98
N TYR A 29 19.86 10.74 11.06
CA TYR A 29 19.52 11.62 12.17
C TYR A 29 19.64 13.08 11.72
N ILE A 30 18.68 13.90 12.13
CA ILE A 30 18.59 15.32 11.76
C ILE A 30 17.99 16.09 12.93
N ASP A 31 18.67 17.13 13.40
CA ASP A 31 18.23 17.86 14.60
C ASP A 31 17.03 18.75 14.38
N ASN A 32 16.81 19.23 13.15
CA ASN A 32 15.71 20.13 12.80
C ASN A 32 15.06 19.74 11.48
N THR A 33 13.74 19.92 11.40
CA THR A 33 13.03 19.71 10.14
C THR A 33 13.43 20.81 9.16
N SER A 34 13.89 20.43 7.96
CA SER A 34 14.31 21.38 6.92
C SER A 34 13.87 20.93 5.53
N VAL A 35 13.94 21.83 4.55
CA VAL A 35 13.66 21.53 3.15
C VAL A 35 14.99 21.36 2.41
N ASP A 36 15.18 20.25 1.72
CA ASP A 36 16.38 20.03 0.92
C ASP A 36 16.38 20.87 -0.36
N LYS A 37 17.51 20.89 -1.08
CA LYS A 37 17.66 21.62 -2.35
C LYS A 37 16.65 21.17 -3.43
N SER A 38 16.17 19.92 -3.33
CA SER A 38 15.21 19.32 -4.25
C SER A 38 13.76 19.62 -3.86
N GLY A 39 13.52 20.27 -2.71
CA GLY A 39 12.21 20.62 -2.20
C GLY A 39 11.55 19.55 -1.32
N TYR A 40 12.27 18.47 -0.96
CA TYR A 40 11.75 17.44 -0.06
C TYR A 40 11.98 17.81 1.41
N ILE A 41 11.05 17.39 2.26
CA ILE A 41 11.20 17.56 3.71
C ILE A 41 12.14 16.52 4.29
N LEU A 42 13.14 17.03 4.98
CA LEU A 42 13.99 16.30 5.88
C LEU A 42 13.43 16.46 7.29
N TYR A 43 12.67 15.47 7.75
CA TYR A 43 12.07 15.50 9.08
C TYR A 43 13.12 15.37 10.18
N ARG A 44 12.96 16.13 11.26
CA ARG A 44 13.75 15.96 12.48
C ARG A 44 13.68 14.51 12.97
N ARG A 45 14.83 13.96 13.27
CA ARG A 45 15.01 12.62 13.83
C ARG A 45 16.13 12.68 14.86
N ARG A 46 15.77 12.64 16.14
CA ARG A 46 16.71 12.76 17.27
C ARG A 46 17.34 11.40 17.57
N GLN A 47 18.64 11.36 17.83
CA GLN A 47 19.27 10.14 18.33
C GLN A 47 18.77 9.87 19.75
N ASN A 48 18.15 8.71 19.96
CA ASN A 48 17.66 8.27 21.26
C ASN A 48 17.86 6.76 21.36
N GLU A 49 18.87 6.36 22.12
CA GLU A 49 19.29 4.96 22.27
C GLU A 49 18.24 4.11 22.99
N ASN A 50 17.38 4.74 23.80
CA ASN A 50 16.34 4.05 24.55
C ASN A 50 15.03 3.89 23.74
N ALA A 51 14.94 4.45 22.53
CA ALA A 51 13.75 4.41 21.70
C ALA A 51 13.91 3.41 20.55
N THR A 52 13.90 2.11 20.90
CA THR A 52 14.03 1.01 19.95
C THR A 52 12.85 0.04 20.00
N VAL A 53 12.66 -0.71 18.92
CA VAL A 53 11.63 -1.72 18.75
C VAL A 53 12.23 -2.93 18.04
N VAL A 54 11.93 -4.13 18.52
CA VAL A 54 12.36 -5.37 17.87
C VAL A 54 11.34 -5.80 16.83
N LYS A 55 11.79 -6.01 15.59
CA LYS A 55 10.97 -6.52 14.48
C LYS A 55 11.74 -7.58 13.72
N ASN A 56 11.18 -8.78 13.59
CA ASN A 56 11.81 -9.94 12.95
C ASN A 56 13.24 -10.21 13.47
N GLY A 57 13.45 -10.16 14.79
CA GLY A 57 14.75 -10.38 15.43
C GLY A 57 15.76 -9.24 15.24
N SER A 58 15.40 -8.15 14.54
CA SER A 58 16.24 -6.97 14.35
C SER A 58 15.78 -5.84 15.26
N THR A 59 16.71 -5.22 15.98
CA THR A 59 16.46 -3.99 16.75
C THR A 59 16.46 -2.80 15.81
N LEU A 60 15.35 -2.08 15.76
CA LEU A 60 15.15 -0.89 14.93
C LEU A 60 14.98 0.33 15.84
N ASP A 61 15.75 1.36 15.57
CA ASP A 61 15.60 2.66 16.23
C ASP A 61 14.61 3.56 15.46
N ASN A 62 14.54 4.82 15.88
CA ASN A 62 13.64 5.74 15.21
C ASN A 62 14.06 6.05 13.76
N THR A 63 15.23 5.66 13.23
CA THR A 63 15.64 5.83 11.80
C THR A 63 14.78 5.07 10.82
N PHE A 64 14.05 4.06 11.30
CA PHE A 64 13.10 3.26 10.52
C PHE A 64 11.65 3.76 10.60
N VAL A 65 11.36 4.81 11.39
CA VAL A 65 10.01 5.36 11.52
C VAL A 65 9.57 6.03 10.21
N VAL A 66 8.39 5.62 9.72
CA VAL A 66 7.68 6.31 8.63
C VAL A 66 6.96 7.52 9.22
N PRO A 67 7.20 8.75 8.69
CA PRO A 67 6.51 9.95 9.14
C PRO A 67 4.99 9.79 9.05
N HIS A 68 4.29 10.27 10.08
CA HIS A 68 2.84 10.31 10.14
C HIS A 68 2.41 11.42 11.08
N ASN A 69 1.19 11.91 10.91
CA ASN A 69 0.57 12.84 11.84
C ASN A 69 -0.28 12.04 12.86
N ILE A 70 0.02 12.21 14.16
CA ILE A 70 -0.63 11.45 15.23
C ILE A 70 -2.12 11.80 15.34
N ASP A 71 -2.49 13.05 15.14
CA ASP A 71 -3.87 13.51 15.23
C ASP A 71 -4.72 12.93 14.11
N LEU A 72 -4.20 12.94 12.89
CA LEU A 72 -4.87 12.35 11.73
C LEU A 72 -4.97 10.82 11.86
N LEU A 73 -3.90 10.17 12.34
CA LEU A 73 -3.90 8.73 12.57
C LEU A 73 -4.97 8.33 13.59
N LYS A 74 -5.09 9.07 14.70
CA LYS A 74 -6.11 8.82 15.73
C LYS A 74 -7.51 9.12 15.24
N LYS A 75 -7.70 10.21 14.49
CA LYS A 75 -9.02 10.66 14.03
C LYS A 75 -9.64 9.71 12.99
N TYR A 76 -8.82 9.19 12.08
CA TYR A 76 -9.29 8.39 10.94
C TYR A 76 -8.92 6.90 11.05
N GLU A 77 -8.28 6.49 12.15
CA GLU A 77 -7.80 5.13 12.41
C GLU A 77 -6.98 4.52 11.25
N VAL A 78 -6.34 5.39 10.46
CA VAL A 78 -5.61 5.00 9.26
C VAL A 78 -4.30 5.78 9.19
N HIS A 79 -3.29 5.16 8.59
CA HIS A 79 -1.99 5.81 8.43
C HIS A 79 -2.01 6.82 7.28
N ILE A 80 -2.08 8.10 7.64
CA ILE A 80 -2.08 9.20 6.68
C ILE A 80 -0.65 9.75 6.53
N ASN A 81 -0.14 9.68 5.29
CA ASN A 81 1.12 10.33 4.93
C ASN A 81 0.88 11.83 4.70
N VAL A 82 1.60 12.69 5.42
CA VAL A 82 1.51 14.14 5.28
C VAL A 82 2.84 14.65 4.75
N GLU A 83 2.83 15.12 3.49
CA GLU A 83 4.03 15.64 2.84
C GLU A 83 3.86 17.14 2.58
N TRP A 84 4.90 17.93 2.90
CA TRP A 84 4.94 19.33 2.53
C TRP A 84 5.31 19.44 1.05
N CYS A 85 4.52 20.18 0.31
CA CYS A 85 4.55 20.24 -1.13
C CYS A 85 4.86 21.67 -1.58
N ASN A 86 6.15 22.03 -1.75
CA ASN A 86 6.58 23.40 -2.07
C ASN A 86 7.18 23.59 -3.48
N ARG A 87 7.06 22.59 -4.36
CA ARG A 87 7.60 22.61 -5.73
C ARG A 87 6.57 22.05 -6.69
N THR A 88 6.74 22.26 -8.00
CA THR A 88 5.93 21.67 -9.08
C THR A 88 5.84 20.14 -9.00
N SER A 89 6.75 19.47 -8.28
CA SER A 89 6.65 18.04 -7.95
C SER A 89 5.41 17.68 -7.12
N ALA A 90 4.88 18.61 -6.32
CA ALA A 90 3.61 18.48 -5.62
C ALA A 90 2.44 18.30 -6.57
N VAL A 91 2.45 19.06 -7.67
CA VAL A 91 1.45 18.95 -8.74
C VAL A 91 1.56 17.57 -9.37
N ASN A 92 2.75 17.13 -9.74
CA ASN A 92 2.97 15.77 -10.27
C ASN A 92 2.51 14.67 -9.30
N TYR A 93 2.74 14.87 -8.00
CA TYR A 93 2.31 13.94 -6.96
C TYR A 93 0.78 13.92 -6.87
N LEU A 94 0.12 15.08 -6.73
CA LEU A 94 -1.34 15.16 -6.70
C LEU A 94 -1.97 14.53 -7.95
N PHE A 95 -1.47 14.90 -9.14
CA PHE A 95 -1.93 14.33 -10.40
C PHE A 95 -1.73 12.82 -10.44
N LYS A 96 -0.56 12.30 -10.06
CA LYS A 96 -0.31 10.86 -9.98
C LYS A 96 -1.36 10.13 -9.14
N TYR A 97 -1.79 10.70 -8.02
CA TYR A 97 -2.79 10.07 -7.15
C TYR A 97 -4.22 10.21 -7.67
N ILE A 98 -4.56 11.33 -8.31
CA ILE A 98 -5.86 11.51 -8.98
C ILE A 98 -5.98 10.54 -10.17
N THR A 99 -4.91 10.39 -10.95
CA THR A 99 -4.92 9.58 -12.18
C THR A 99 -4.53 8.12 -11.95
N LYS A 100 -4.23 7.70 -10.71
CA LYS A 100 -3.83 6.31 -10.40
C LYS A 100 -4.97 5.30 -10.64
N GLY A 101 -6.21 5.76 -10.75
CA GLY A 101 -7.41 4.93 -10.80
C GLY A 101 -7.80 4.39 -9.43
N VAL A 102 -9.03 3.86 -9.32
CA VAL A 102 -9.52 3.23 -8.10
C VAL A 102 -8.83 1.89 -7.88
N ASP A 103 -8.20 1.72 -6.73
CA ASP A 103 -7.56 0.46 -6.32
C ASP A 103 -8.61 -0.46 -5.65
N ARG A 104 -9.67 -0.80 -6.40
CA ARG A 104 -10.83 -1.55 -5.90
C ARG A 104 -11.05 -2.80 -6.73
N ALA A 105 -10.80 -3.96 -6.14
CA ALA A 105 -11.16 -5.24 -6.73
C ALA A 105 -12.43 -5.77 -6.04
N THR A 106 -13.46 -6.07 -6.84
CA THR A 106 -14.65 -6.79 -6.37
C THR A 106 -14.50 -8.25 -6.78
N THR A 107 -14.50 -9.16 -5.82
CA THR A 107 -14.44 -10.61 -6.09
C THR A 107 -15.68 -11.29 -5.56
N VAL A 108 -16.34 -12.07 -6.42
CA VAL A 108 -17.44 -12.96 -6.04
C VAL A 108 -16.85 -14.36 -5.87
N ILE A 109 -17.13 -15.00 -4.72
CA ILE A 109 -16.71 -16.37 -4.44
C ILE A 109 -17.94 -17.26 -4.62
N GLU A 110 -17.93 -18.06 -5.68
CA GLU A 110 -18.95 -19.08 -5.92
C GLU A 110 -18.46 -20.45 -5.46
N LYS A 111 -19.34 -21.24 -4.84
CA LYS A 111 -19.07 -22.66 -4.58
C LYS A 111 -19.13 -23.39 -5.92
N GLY A 112 -18.02 -24.01 -6.32
CA GLY A 112 -18.03 -24.94 -7.44
C GLY A 112 -19.04 -26.06 -7.17
N ASN A 113 -19.99 -26.25 -8.07
CA ASN A 113 -20.86 -27.41 -8.04
C ASN A 113 -19.99 -28.67 -8.18
N THR A 114 -19.79 -29.38 -7.07
CA THR A 114 -19.34 -30.78 -7.09
C THR A 114 -20.53 -31.64 -7.54
N THR A 115 -20.94 -31.50 -8.78
CA THR A 115 -21.78 -32.50 -9.45
C THR A 115 -20.86 -33.28 -10.37
N SER A 116 -20.25 -34.31 -9.80
CA SER A 116 -19.84 -35.49 -10.55
C SER A 116 -21.08 -36.06 -11.23
N THR A 117 -21.28 -35.70 -12.49
CA THR A 117 -22.33 -36.25 -13.34
C THR A 117 -21.91 -37.64 -13.81
N SER A 118 -22.61 -38.65 -13.32
CA SER A 118 -22.87 -39.89 -14.06
C SER A 118 -24.38 -40.11 -14.06
N ASP A 119 -24.98 -39.78 -15.20
CA ASP A 119 -26.22 -40.25 -15.82
C ASP A 119 -27.38 -40.75 -14.94
N ALA A 120 -28.54 -40.08 -15.04
CA ALA A 120 -29.66 -40.49 -15.92
C ALA A 120 -31.04 -39.97 -15.45
N THR A 121 -31.73 -39.28 -16.36
CA THR A 121 -33.21 -39.23 -16.57
C THR A 121 -34.16 -38.80 -15.44
N ALA A 122 -34.82 -37.63 -15.60
CA ALA A 122 -36.20 -37.51 -16.12
C ALA A 122 -36.99 -36.27 -15.62
N SER A 123 -37.75 -35.69 -16.56
CA SER A 123 -38.93 -34.80 -16.42
C SER A 123 -38.72 -33.29 -16.15
N GLY A 124 -39.10 -32.48 -17.16
CA GLY A 124 -39.23 -31.02 -17.08
C GLY A 124 -40.61 -30.58 -16.57
N GLY A 125 -40.88 -29.31 -16.26
CA GLY A 125 -40.04 -28.11 -16.22
C GLY A 125 -40.86 -26.92 -15.69
N SER A 126 -40.23 -25.87 -15.17
CA SER A 126 -40.78 -24.49 -15.18
C SER A 126 -39.72 -23.42 -14.89
N LYS A 127 -39.42 -22.63 -15.94
CA LYS A 127 -38.93 -21.24 -15.98
C LYS A 127 -37.76 -20.87 -15.07
N GLU A 128 -36.56 -21.16 -15.54
CA GLU A 128 -35.34 -20.49 -15.07
C GLU A 128 -35.35 -19.02 -15.53
N ARG A 129 -35.34 -18.08 -14.57
CA ARG A 129 -35.06 -16.68 -14.85
C ARG A 129 -33.63 -16.62 -15.38
N VAL A 130 -33.47 -16.35 -16.67
CA VAL A 130 -32.17 -16.05 -17.27
C VAL A 130 -31.65 -14.76 -16.61
N ILE A 131 -30.79 -14.92 -15.61
CA ILE A 131 -29.98 -13.82 -15.09
C ILE A 131 -28.94 -13.57 -16.16
N LYS A 132 -29.18 -12.55 -17.01
CA LYS A 132 -28.13 -12.05 -17.91
C LYS A 132 -27.00 -11.56 -17.03
N HIS A 133 -25.89 -12.28 -17.04
CA HIS A 133 -24.64 -11.82 -16.49
C HIS A 133 -24.22 -10.58 -17.30
N GLN A 134 -24.41 -9.38 -16.74
CA GLN A 134 -23.87 -8.18 -17.36
C GLN A 134 -22.34 -8.27 -17.34
N ASN A 135 -21.73 -8.12 -18.51
CA ASN A 135 -20.29 -8.07 -18.65
C ASN A 135 -19.89 -6.59 -18.73
N GLU A 136 -19.69 -5.99 -17.56
CA GLU A 136 -19.28 -4.59 -17.41
C GLU A 136 -17.97 -4.27 -18.15
N ILE A 137 -17.11 -5.29 -18.37
CA ILE A 137 -15.83 -5.15 -19.08
C ILE A 137 -16.06 -4.96 -20.58
N GLN A 138 -16.98 -5.71 -21.17
CA GLN A 138 -17.33 -5.59 -22.58
C GLN A 138 -18.07 -4.26 -22.85
N GLU A 139 -18.94 -3.85 -21.92
CA GLU A 139 -19.69 -2.59 -21.99
C GLU A 139 -18.80 -1.34 -21.92
N TYR A 140 -17.62 -1.44 -21.31
CA TYR A 140 -16.61 -0.36 -21.29
C TYR A 140 -15.75 -0.31 -22.56
N ILE A 141 -15.54 -1.44 -23.25
CA ILE A 141 -14.72 -1.51 -24.47
C ILE A 141 -15.50 -1.05 -25.69
N ASP A 142 -16.82 -1.22 -25.69
CA ASP A 142 -17.71 -0.94 -26.82
C ASP A 142 -18.28 0.51 -26.83
N VAL A 143 -17.74 1.42 -26.01
CA VAL A 143 -18.03 2.88 -26.00
C VAL A 143 -16.86 3.64 -26.62
#